data_AF-A0A1G0ZF90-F1
#
_entry.id   AF-A0A1G0ZF90-F1
#
_cell.length_a   1.000
_cell.length_b   1.000
_cell.length_c   1.000
_cell.angle_alpha   90.00
_cell.angle_beta   90.00
_cell.angle_gamma   90.00
#
_symmetry.space_group_name_H-M   'P 1'
#
loop_
_entity.id
_entity.type
_entity.pdbx_description
1 polymer ?
#
loop_
_entity_poly.entity_id
_entity_poly.type
_entity_poly.pdbx_seq_one_letter_code
_entity_poly.pdbx_strand_id
1 'polypeptide(L)'
;MKKSLIIHIVVMIVAIICGSYLALHLNQEQGRLMPSKKLTNGAPMLGGFQKIASDVEWMLFINYMGSLKSVDQSNVKDVIERLEKILGYDPNFEKAYQVGVLSLTNEAPGKAVEILDKACQNDDLKNNWQLPFYAGFILTHAYNFIKETGTEAELRERKIQRAKQAVKFFEMAIKRSPKPEQYVVNSYIRAQAKAMNPDNDKMAALQVLFNTWNKQQGDMEMETSIIPDLNQKIIKAAQELKENSPDDPKAKELIEIVIKKVFKDQHICQKCLFTYATGDKFCQACGEKVEVYGVCPKCNAVLKGQYCSSCGFNARPPKPAEKKVQPKVKPEAKKADVKKTDAKKGK
;
A
#
# COMPACT_ATOMS: atom_id res chain seq x y z
N MET A 1 -34.31 -48.96 -30.15
CA MET A 1 -34.14 -47.48 -30.23
C MET A 1 -34.40 -47.03 -31.67
N LYS A 2 -35.20 -45.97 -31.88
CA LYS A 2 -35.51 -45.46 -33.22
C LYS A 2 -34.23 -44.91 -33.86
N LYS A 3 -33.93 -45.27 -35.12
CA LYS A 3 -32.71 -44.86 -35.86
C LYS A 3 -32.49 -43.34 -35.86
N SER A 4 -33.57 -42.56 -35.90
CA SER A 4 -33.53 -41.09 -35.79
C SER A 4 -32.94 -40.60 -34.45
N LEU A 5 -33.24 -41.26 -33.34
CA LEU A 5 -32.76 -40.86 -32.01
C LEU A 5 -31.26 -41.12 -31.86
N ILE A 6 -30.75 -42.20 -32.48
CA ILE A 6 -29.32 -42.50 -32.55
C ILE A 6 -28.57 -41.43 -33.36
N ILE A 7 -29.12 -41.01 -34.50
CA ILE A 7 -28.52 -39.96 -35.34
C ILE A 7 -28.44 -38.63 -34.57
N HIS A 8 -29.50 -38.23 -33.86
CA HIS A 8 -29.48 -37.00 -33.06
C HIS A 8 -28.46 -37.05 -31.92
N ILE A 9 -28.34 -38.19 -31.22
CA ILE A 9 -27.31 -38.38 -30.19
C ILE A 9 -25.92 -38.25 -30.80
N VAL A 10 -25.67 -38.89 -31.94
CA VAL A 10 -24.37 -38.83 -32.62
C VAL A 10 -24.04 -37.41 -33.07
N VAL A 11 -24.98 -36.68 -33.69
CA VAL A 11 -24.79 -35.29 -34.10
C VAL A 11 -24.50 -34.39 -32.90
N MET A 12 -25.20 -34.61 -31.77
CA MET A 12 -24.99 -33.85 -30.55
C MET A 12 -23.61 -34.13 -29.92
N ILE A 13 -23.16 -35.39 -29.90
CA ILE A 13 -21.80 -35.75 -29.45
C ILE A 13 -20.74 -35.12 -30.37
N VAL A 14 -20.91 -35.20 -31.69
CA VAL A 14 -19.98 -34.60 -32.66
C VAL A 14 -19.92 -33.08 -32.48
N ALA A 15 -21.06 -32.42 -32.28
CA ALA A 15 -21.11 -30.99 -32.02
C ALA A 15 -20.37 -30.61 -30.73
N ILE A 16 -20.52 -31.40 -29.66
CA ILE A 16 -19.78 -31.20 -28.40
C ILE A 16 -18.28 -31.37 -28.62
N ILE A 17 -17.86 -32.40 -29.38
CA ILE A 17 -16.43 -32.67 -29.65
C ILE A 17 -15.83 -31.53 -30.49
N CYS A 18 -16.49 -31.14 -31.59
CA CYS A 18 -16.03 -30.05 -32.44
C CYS A 18 -16.00 -28.71 -31.69
N GLY A 19 -17.01 -28.41 -30.88
CA GLY A 19 -17.05 -27.23 -30.02
C GLY A 19 -15.93 -27.23 -28.97
N SER A 20 -15.65 -28.40 -28.38
CA SER A 20 -14.54 -28.56 -27.41
C SER A 20 -13.18 -28.35 -28.09
N TYR A 21 -12.97 -28.89 -29.29
CA TYR A 21 -11.74 -28.71 -30.06
C TYR A 21 -11.52 -27.25 -30.45
N LEU A 22 -12.56 -26.58 -30.94
CA LEU A 22 -12.50 -25.16 -31.28
C LEU A 22 -12.24 -24.30 -30.04
N ALA A 23 -12.87 -24.61 -28.91
CA ALA A 23 -12.62 -23.94 -27.64
C ALA A 23 -11.16 -24.12 -27.17
N LEU A 24 -10.59 -25.32 -27.32
CA LEU A 24 -9.18 -25.59 -27.03
C LEU A 24 -8.25 -24.71 -27.87
N HIS A 25 -8.47 -24.66 -29.18
CA HIS A 25 -7.65 -23.86 -30.09
C HIS A 25 -7.80 -22.36 -29.80
N LEU A 26 -9.02 -21.86 -29.63
CA LEU A 26 -9.28 -20.45 -29.31
C LEU A 26 -8.67 -20.06 -27.97
N ASN A 27 -8.65 -20.96 -26.99
CA ASN A 27 -8.08 -20.67 -25.68
C ASN A 27 -6.55 -20.71 -25.67
N GLN A 28 -5.91 -21.58 -26.47
CA GLN A 28 -4.46 -21.51 -26.66
C GLN A 28 -4.05 -20.18 -27.30
N GLU A 29 -4.80 -19.72 -28.30
CA GLU A 29 -4.62 -18.41 -28.92
C GLU A 29 -4.93 -17.27 -27.94
N GLN A 30 -6.02 -17.35 -27.15
CA GLN A 30 -6.34 -16.37 -26.11
C GLN A 30 -5.29 -16.34 -25.00
N GLY A 31 -4.74 -17.48 -24.58
CA GLY A 31 -3.64 -17.54 -23.61
C GLY A 31 -2.32 -17.00 -24.17
N ARG A 32 -2.17 -16.95 -25.50
CA ARG A 32 -1.04 -16.27 -26.18
C ARG A 32 -1.24 -14.76 -26.26
N LEU A 33 -2.48 -14.30 -26.43
CA LEU A 33 -2.84 -12.88 -26.58
C LEU A 33 -3.18 -12.18 -25.25
N MET A 34 -3.68 -12.93 -24.26
CA MET A 34 -4.07 -12.50 -22.92
C MET A 34 -3.53 -13.51 -21.89
N PRO A 35 -2.25 -13.38 -21.48
CA PRO A 35 -1.61 -14.30 -20.53
C PRO A 35 -2.35 -14.39 -19.19
N SER A 36 -3.05 -13.33 -18.77
CA SER A 36 -3.85 -13.27 -17.54
C SER A 36 -5.04 -14.23 -17.51
N LYS A 37 -5.53 -14.68 -18.69
CA LYS A 37 -6.66 -15.62 -18.83
C LYS A 37 -6.24 -17.07 -18.98
N LYS A 38 -4.95 -17.40 -18.88
CA LYS A 38 -4.53 -18.81 -18.86
C LYS A 38 -5.24 -19.50 -17.71
N LEU A 39 -6.17 -20.41 -18.02
CA LEU A 39 -6.78 -21.31 -17.05
C LEU A 39 -5.64 -22.01 -16.30
N THR A 40 -5.48 -21.66 -15.03
CA THR A 40 -4.36 -22.11 -14.21
C THR A 40 -4.48 -23.57 -13.80
N ASN A 41 -5.69 -24.12 -13.89
CA ASN A 41 -5.99 -25.52 -13.65
C ASN A 41 -6.70 -26.08 -14.88
N GLY A 42 -6.40 -27.33 -15.26
CA GLY A 42 -6.98 -28.06 -16.40
C GLY A 42 -8.48 -28.35 -16.30
N ALA A 43 -9.27 -27.37 -15.84
CA ALA A 43 -10.71 -27.42 -15.79
C ALA A 43 -11.27 -27.67 -17.19
N PRO A 44 -12.27 -28.57 -17.33
CA PRO A 44 -12.82 -28.92 -18.63
C PRO A 44 -13.37 -27.67 -19.32
N MET A 45 -12.99 -27.48 -20.57
CA MET A 45 -13.44 -26.33 -21.36
C MET A 45 -14.93 -26.50 -21.69
N LEU A 46 -15.78 -25.79 -20.96
CA LEU A 46 -17.23 -25.79 -21.16
C LEU A 46 -17.65 -24.86 -22.31
N GLY A 47 -16.94 -24.84 -23.44
CA GLY A 47 -17.37 -24.12 -24.65
C GLY A 47 -17.72 -22.63 -24.48
N GLY A 48 -17.09 -21.91 -23.54
CA GLY A 48 -17.40 -20.50 -23.23
C GLY A 48 -18.37 -20.29 -22.06
N PHE A 49 -18.93 -21.35 -21.49
CA PHE A 49 -19.81 -21.31 -20.31
C PHE A 49 -19.02 -21.31 -18.98
N GLN A 50 -17.72 -21.01 -18.97
CA GLN A 50 -16.92 -21.09 -17.75
C GLN A 50 -17.43 -20.12 -16.66
N LYS A 51 -17.88 -18.92 -17.05
CA LYS A 51 -18.47 -17.96 -16.10
C LYS A 51 -19.77 -18.47 -15.46
N ILE A 52 -20.64 -19.09 -16.26
CA ILE A 52 -21.88 -19.68 -15.73
C ILE A 52 -21.54 -20.86 -14.82
N ALA A 53 -20.55 -21.67 -15.17
CA ALA A 53 -20.08 -22.75 -14.31
C ALA A 53 -19.49 -22.22 -13.00
N SER A 54 -18.68 -21.16 -13.02
CA SER A 54 -18.16 -20.54 -11.80
C SER A 54 -19.28 -19.97 -10.92
N ASP A 55 -20.31 -19.36 -11.51
CA ASP A 55 -21.47 -18.85 -10.77
C ASP A 55 -22.27 -19.98 -10.10
N VAL A 56 -22.50 -21.09 -10.81
CA VAL A 56 -23.19 -22.26 -10.26
C VAL A 56 -22.37 -22.89 -9.13
N GLU A 57 -21.08 -23.09 -9.34
CA GLU A 57 -20.19 -23.62 -8.29
C GLU A 57 -20.10 -22.66 -7.09
N TRP A 58 -20.14 -21.35 -7.32
CA TRP A 58 -20.18 -20.36 -6.25
C TRP A 58 -21.45 -20.50 -5.40
N MET A 59 -22.62 -20.66 -6.03
CA MET A 59 -23.86 -20.91 -5.29
C MET A 59 -23.80 -22.21 -4.47
N LEU A 60 -23.26 -23.28 -5.06
CA LEU A 60 -23.06 -24.56 -4.36
C LEU A 60 -22.07 -24.42 -3.20
N PHE A 61 -20.99 -23.66 -3.39
CA PHE A 61 -20.01 -23.35 -2.37
C PHE A 61 -20.63 -22.59 -1.20
N ILE A 62 -21.41 -21.53 -1.47
CA ILE A 62 -22.09 -20.76 -0.43
C ILE A 62 -23.09 -21.63 0.34
N ASN A 63 -23.85 -22.48 -0.35
CA ASN A 63 -24.78 -23.40 0.33
C ASN A 63 -24.03 -24.41 1.21
N TYR A 64 -22.93 -24.98 0.70
CA TYR A 64 -22.07 -25.88 1.48
C TYR A 64 -21.51 -25.16 2.71
N MET A 65 -20.95 -23.97 2.54
CA MET A 65 -20.44 -23.13 3.64
C MET A 65 -21.52 -22.82 4.68
N GLY A 66 -22.76 -22.55 4.24
CA GLY A 66 -23.90 -22.33 5.13
C GLY A 66 -24.35 -23.58 5.90
N SER A 67 -24.05 -24.78 5.41
CA SER A 67 -24.30 -26.04 6.11
C SER A 67 -23.26 -26.36 7.19
N LEU A 68 -22.09 -25.72 7.13
CA LEU A 68 -21.02 -25.92 8.10
C LEU A 68 -21.19 -24.97 9.30
N LYS A 69 -20.91 -25.48 10.50
CA LYS A 69 -20.83 -24.64 11.70
C LYS A 69 -19.56 -23.76 11.67
N SER A 70 -18.45 -24.31 11.20
CA SER A 70 -17.16 -23.66 11.07
C SER A 70 -16.27 -24.43 10.09
N VAL A 71 -15.29 -23.74 9.51
CA VAL A 71 -14.20 -24.41 8.78
C VAL A 71 -13.18 -24.92 9.79
N ASP A 72 -12.88 -26.21 9.74
CA ASP A 72 -11.93 -26.90 10.63
C ASP A 72 -11.11 -27.93 9.84
N GLN A 73 -10.21 -28.65 10.52
CA GLN A 73 -9.34 -29.66 9.89
C GLN A 73 -10.09 -30.77 9.15
N SER A 74 -11.34 -31.07 9.52
CA SER A 74 -12.14 -32.14 8.90
C SER A 74 -12.70 -31.75 7.52
N ASN A 75 -12.92 -30.45 7.29
CA ASN A 75 -13.63 -29.95 6.10
C ASN A 75 -12.82 -28.93 5.28
N VAL A 76 -11.71 -28.39 5.80
CA VAL A 76 -10.92 -27.35 5.13
C VAL A 76 -10.43 -27.78 3.75
N LYS A 77 -10.14 -29.07 3.56
CA LYS A 77 -9.73 -29.62 2.26
C LYS A 77 -10.83 -29.48 1.22
N ASP A 78 -12.07 -29.85 1.55
CA ASP A 78 -13.23 -29.73 0.66
C ASP A 78 -13.52 -28.26 0.31
N VAL A 79 -13.37 -27.36 1.29
CA VAL A 79 -13.53 -25.91 1.09
C VAL A 79 -12.49 -25.39 0.09
N ILE A 80 -11.22 -25.79 0.24
CA ILE A 80 -10.14 -25.43 -0.68
C ILE A 80 -10.43 -25.96 -2.09
N GLU A 81 -10.77 -27.24 -2.24
CA GLU A 81 -11.01 -27.86 -3.54
C GLU A 81 -12.17 -27.18 -4.29
N ARG A 82 -13.26 -26.87 -3.58
CA ARG A 82 -14.40 -26.14 -4.17
C ARG A 82 -14.01 -24.73 -4.59
N LEU A 83 -13.24 -24.02 -3.76
CA LEU A 83 -12.78 -22.66 -4.08
C LEU A 83 -11.84 -22.66 -5.29
N GLU A 84 -10.87 -23.59 -5.34
CA GLU A 84 -9.97 -23.75 -6.47
C GLU A 84 -10.69 -24.16 -7.76
N LYS A 85 -11.78 -24.93 -7.66
CA LYS A 85 -12.63 -25.25 -8.80
C LYS A 85 -13.31 -24.01 -9.37
N ILE A 86 -13.89 -23.16 -8.52
CA ILE A 86 -14.52 -21.88 -8.94
C ILE A 86 -13.49 -20.99 -9.64
N LEU A 87 -12.32 -20.81 -9.02
CA LEU A 87 -11.24 -19.99 -9.56
C LEU A 87 -10.58 -20.60 -10.80
N GLY A 88 -10.63 -21.93 -10.93
CA GLY A 88 -10.22 -22.64 -12.12
C GLY A 88 -11.15 -22.38 -13.31
N TYR A 89 -12.44 -22.12 -13.07
CA TYR A 89 -13.38 -21.71 -14.11
C TYR A 89 -13.29 -20.21 -14.44
N ASP A 90 -13.22 -19.35 -13.42
CA ASP A 90 -13.09 -17.90 -13.60
C ASP A 90 -11.99 -17.31 -12.69
N PRO A 91 -10.76 -17.14 -13.19
CA PRO A 91 -9.67 -16.50 -12.46
C PRO A 91 -9.91 -15.02 -12.11
N ASN A 92 -10.94 -14.40 -12.69
CA ASN A 92 -11.32 -13.02 -12.42
C ASN A 92 -12.49 -12.92 -11.43
N PHE A 93 -12.87 -14.04 -10.79
CA PHE A 93 -13.99 -14.10 -9.88
C PHE A 93 -13.67 -13.48 -8.52
N GLU A 94 -13.72 -12.15 -8.47
CA GLU A 94 -13.31 -11.31 -7.34
C GLU A 94 -13.94 -11.73 -6.00
N LYS A 95 -15.23 -12.09 -6.00
CA LYS A 95 -15.95 -12.50 -4.78
C LYS A 95 -15.38 -13.77 -4.15
N ALA A 96 -14.87 -14.73 -4.93
CA ALA A 96 -14.24 -15.92 -4.38
C ALA A 96 -12.94 -15.56 -3.65
N TYR A 97 -12.16 -14.61 -4.18
CA TYR A 97 -10.95 -14.13 -3.53
C TYR A 97 -11.23 -13.33 -2.27
N GLN A 98 -12.30 -12.53 -2.24
CA GLN A 98 -12.61 -11.67 -1.09
C GLN A 98 -13.36 -12.41 0.02
N VAL A 99 -14.35 -13.24 -0.34
CA VAL A 99 -15.24 -13.89 0.63
C VAL A 99 -14.85 -15.34 0.83
N GLY A 100 -14.57 -16.07 -0.25
CA GLY A 100 -14.19 -17.48 -0.18
C GLY A 100 -12.85 -17.70 0.51
N VAL A 101 -11.85 -16.86 0.25
CA VAL A 101 -10.54 -17.00 0.93
C VAL A 101 -10.62 -16.70 2.42
N LEU A 102 -11.52 -15.80 2.84
CA LEU A 102 -11.68 -15.48 4.26
C LEU A 102 -12.15 -16.68 5.10
N SER A 103 -12.80 -17.68 4.50
CA SER A 103 -13.17 -18.90 5.22
C SER A 103 -11.99 -19.81 5.54
N LEU A 104 -10.84 -19.60 4.90
CA LEU A 104 -9.62 -20.40 5.09
C LEU A 104 -8.67 -19.82 6.13
N THR A 105 -8.90 -18.60 6.62
CA THR A 105 -7.90 -17.84 7.38
C THR A 105 -7.53 -18.45 8.71
N ASN A 106 -8.42 -19.22 9.31
CA ASN A 106 -8.14 -19.87 10.58
C ASN A 106 -7.36 -21.16 10.34
N GLU A 107 -7.87 -22.04 9.49
CA GLU A 107 -7.35 -23.40 9.34
C GLU A 107 -6.22 -23.54 8.34
N ALA A 108 -6.30 -22.85 7.20
CA ALA A 108 -5.33 -22.94 6.11
C ALA A 108 -4.84 -21.55 5.65
N PRO A 109 -4.28 -20.72 6.54
CA PRO A 109 -3.90 -19.36 6.21
C PRO A 109 -2.79 -19.27 5.16
N GLY A 110 -1.88 -20.24 5.10
CA GLY A 110 -0.86 -20.30 4.04
C GLY A 110 -1.50 -20.47 2.66
N LYS A 111 -2.50 -21.35 2.55
CA LYS A 111 -3.24 -21.56 1.29
C LYS A 111 -4.08 -20.33 0.91
N ALA A 112 -4.68 -19.68 1.89
CA ALA A 112 -5.40 -18.43 1.70
C ALA A 112 -4.50 -17.34 1.07
N VAL A 113 -3.29 -17.18 1.60
CA VAL A 113 -2.29 -16.24 1.06
C VAL A 113 -1.83 -16.65 -0.34
N GLU A 114 -1.61 -17.94 -0.60
CA GLU A 114 -1.26 -18.45 -1.94
C GLU A 114 -2.33 -18.10 -2.99
N ILE A 115 -3.61 -18.29 -2.65
CA ILE A 115 -4.73 -17.97 -3.54
C ILE A 115 -4.80 -16.46 -3.81
N LEU A 116 -4.61 -15.63 -2.79
CA LEU A 116 -4.59 -14.17 -2.94
C LEU A 116 -3.37 -13.65 -3.70
N ASP A 117 -2.20 -14.27 -3.55
CA ASP A 117 -1.00 -13.91 -4.31
C ASP A 117 -1.20 -14.16 -5.81
N LYS A 118 -1.80 -15.28 -6.17
CA LYS A 118 -2.24 -15.56 -7.55
C LYS A 118 -3.19 -14.47 -8.07
N ALA A 119 -4.14 -14.04 -7.25
CA ALA A 119 -5.08 -12.96 -7.61
C ALA A 119 -4.36 -11.62 -7.78
N CYS A 120 -3.33 -11.35 -6.97
CA CYS A 120 -2.51 -10.14 -7.07
C CYS A 120 -1.69 -10.10 -8.37
N GLN A 121 -1.30 -11.26 -8.90
CA GLN A 121 -0.55 -11.36 -10.17
C GLN A 121 -1.44 -11.34 -11.41
N ASN A 122 -2.78 -11.32 -11.24
CA ASN A 122 -3.73 -11.26 -12.35
C ASN A 122 -3.92 -9.81 -12.83
N ASP A 123 -3.62 -9.56 -14.12
CA ASP A 123 -3.73 -8.24 -14.75
C ASP A 123 -5.17 -7.69 -14.75
N ASP A 124 -6.17 -8.54 -14.81
CA ASP A 124 -7.58 -8.12 -14.81
C ASP A 124 -8.03 -7.66 -13.41
N LEU A 125 -7.32 -8.08 -12.35
CA LEU A 125 -7.59 -7.74 -10.96
C LEU A 125 -6.61 -6.69 -10.39
N LYS A 126 -5.71 -6.15 -11.21
CA LYS A 126 -4.62 -5.25 -10.76
C LYS A 126 -5.10 -3.97 -10.08
N ASN A 127 -6.32 -3.52 -10.37
CA ASN A 127 -6.90 -2.32 -9.76
C ASN A 127 -7.54 -2.59 -8.39
N ASN A 128 -7.67 -3.86 -8.01
CA ASN A 128 -8.23 -4.25 -6.73
C ASN A 128 -7.15 -4.20 -5.65
N TRP A 129 -7.22 -3.19 -4.80
CA TRP A 129 -6.31 -3.01 -3.68
C TRP A 129 -6.69 -3.89 -2.47
N GLN A 130 -7.92 -4.40 -2.40
CA GLN A 130 -8.38 -5.22 -1.27
C GLN A 130 -7.72 -6.60 -1.26
N LEU A 131 -7.45 -7.18 -2.44
CA LEU A 131 -6.79 -8.48 -2.56
C LEU A 131 -5.42 -8.52 -1.86
N PRO A 132 -4.47 -7.62 -2.18
CA PRO A 132 -3.22 -7.58 -1.45
C PRO A 132 -3.41 -7.14 0.01
N PHE A 133 -4.38 -6.28 0.33
CA PHE A 133 -4.66 -5.94 1.73
C PHE A 133 -5.04 -7.18 2.55
N TYR A 134 -5.94 -8.04 2.05
CA TYR A 134 -6.33 -9.27 2.73
C TYR A 134 -5.16 -10.24 2.89
N ALA A 135 -4.28 -10.37 1.88
CA ALA A 135 -3.10 -11.22 1.99
C ALA A 135 -2.18 -10.76 3.13
N GLY A 136 -1.89 -9.46 3.20
CA GLY A 136 -1.10 -8.87 4.28
C GLY A 136 -1.79 -9.00 5.66
N PHE A 137 -3.12 -8.86 5.70
CA PHE A 137 -3.89 -9.01 6.93
C PHE A 137 -3.82 -10.44 7.49
N ILE A 138 -4.00 -11.45 6.65
CA ILE A 138 -3.94 -12.87 7.04
C ILE A 138 -2.55 -13.21 7.59
N LEU A 139 -1.48 -12.79 6.90
CA LEU A 139 -0.10 -13.01 7.35
C LEU A 139 0.21 -12.43 8.73
N THR A 140 -0.54 -11.39 9.15
CA THR A 140 -0.29 -10.67 10.40
C THR A 140 -1.24 -11.03 11.54
N HIS A 141 -2.39 -11.65 11.26
CA HIS A 141 -3.45 -11.87 12.25
C HIS A 141 -3.99 -13.31 12.34
N ALA A 142 -3.68 -14.20 11.38
CA ALA A 142 -4.25 -15.55 11.40
C ALA A 142 -3.78 -16.40 12.59
N TYR A 143 -4.74 -17.05 13.24
CA TYR A 143 -4.54 -17.75 14.51
C TYR A 143 -3.59 -18.95 14.42
N ASN A 144 -3.66 -19.76 13.36
CA ASN A 144 -2.78 -20.92 13.23
C ASN A 144 -1.32 -20.54 12.96
N PHE A 145 -1.03 -19.33 12.45
CA PHE A 145 0.34 -18.82 12.44
C PHE A 145 0.86 -18.42 13.83
N ILE A 146 -0.03 -18.15 14.78
CA ILE A 146 0.32 -17.82 16.18
C ILE A 146 0.63 -19.09 16.98
N LYS A 147 0.04 -20.22 16.59
CA LYS A 147 0.20 -21.53 17.23
C LYS A 147 1.36 -22.39 16.71
N GLU A 148 2.22 -21.82 15.86
CA GLU A 148 3.37 -22.55 15.33
C GLU A 148 4.26 -23.08 16.46
N THR A 149 4.77 -24.29 16.28
CA THR A 149 5.73 -24.92 17.19
C THR A 149 7.16 -24.76 16.65
N GLY A 150 8.11 -24.65 17.56
CA GLY A 150 9.52 -24.44 17.27
C GLY A 150 10.23 -23.82 18.46
N THR A 151 11.54 -23.66 18.33
CA THR A 151 12.33 -22.87 19.28
C THR A 151 11.94 -21.39 19.21
N GLU A 152 12.18 -20.64 20.28
CA GLU A 152 11.87 -19.20 20.35
C GLU A 152 12.51 -18.42 19.19
N ALA A 153 13.76 -18.76 18.85
CA ALA A 153 14.48 -18.16 17.72
C ALA A 153 13.82 -18.44 16.37
N GLU A 154 13.37 -19.68 16.13
CA GLU A 154 12.67 -20.04 14.88
C GLU A 154 11.32 -19.35 14.77
N LEU A 155 10.55 -19.30 15.87
CA LEU A 155 9.26 -18.61 15.89
C LEU A 155 9.42 -17.11 15.63
N ARG A 156 10.47 -16.50 16.21
CA ARG A 156 10.83 -15.10 15.98
C ARG A 156 11.18 -14.84 14.51
N GLU A 157 12.01 -15.69 13.90
CA GLU A 157 12.37 -15.56 12.49
C GLU A 157 11.15 -15.71 11.57
N ARG A 158 10.27 -16.70 11.82
CA ARG A 158 9.04 -16.87 11.04
C ARG A 158 8.12 -15.66 11.15
N LYS A 159 7.96 -15.07 12.33
CA LYS A 159 7.21 -13.82 12.53
C LYS A 159 7.79 -12.68 11.69
N ILE A 160 9.11 -12.51 11.69
CA ILE A 160 9.81 -11.50 10.88
C ILE A 160 9.58 -11.73 9.39
N GLN A 161 9.72 -12.97 8.91
CA GLN A 161 9.51 -13.29 7.50
C GLN A 161 8.06 -13.06 7.04
N ARG A 162 7.08 -13.46 7.86
CA ARG A 162 5.66 -13.14 7.59
C ARG A 162 5.40 -11.65 7.56
N ALA A 163 5.98 -10.90 8.51
CA ALA A 163 5.85 -9.45 8.52
C ALA A 163 6.46 -8.82 7.26
N LYS A 164 7.64 -9.26 6.81
CA LYS A 164 8.25 -8.82 5.54
C LYS A 164 7.39 -9.14 4.32
N GLN A 165 6.77 -10.32 4.28
CA GLN A 165 5.82 -10.67 3.21
C GLN A 165 4.58 -9.77 3.25
N ALA A 166 4.02 -9.53 4.44
CA ALA A 166 2.88 -8.65 4.62
C ALA A 166 3.18 -7.20 4.20
N VAL A 167 4.41 -6.70 4.45
CA VAL A 167 4.86 -5.38 3.98
C VAL A 167 4.72 -5.27 2.46
N LYS A 168 5.18 -6.28 1.69
CA LYS A 168 5.06 -6.27 0.22
C LYS A 168 3.61 -6.18 -0.25
N PHE A 169 2.73 -6.92 0.42
CA PHE A 169 1.30 -6.90 0.11
C PHE A 169 0.65 -5.56 0.49
N PHE A 170 0.89 -5.03 1.67
CA PHE A 170 0.33 -3.73 2.05
C PHE A 170 0.86 -2.59 1.19
N GLU A 171 2.13 -2.64 0.80
CA GLU A 171 2.71 -1.68 -0.15
C GLU A 171 1.99 -1.74 -1.51
N MET A 172 1.75 -2.96 -2.01
CA MET A 172 0.96 -3.17 -3.23
C MET A 172 -0.47 -2.64 -3.09
N ALA A 173 -1.12 -2.84 -1.95
CA ALA A 173 -2.45 -2.30 -1.69
C ALA A 173 -2.47 -0.76 -1.71
N ILE A 174 -1.48 -0.12 -1.10
CA ILE A 174 -1.34 1.33 -1.11
C ILE A 174 -1.13 1.84 -2.53
N LYS A 175 -0.23 1.22 -3.30
CA LYS A 175 0.07 1.60 -4.69
C LYS A 175 -1.13 1.45 -5.64
N ARG A 176 -2.01 0.47 -5.40
CA ARG A 176 -3.22 0.23 -6.19
C ARG A 176 -4.39 1.11 -5.81
N SER A 177 -4.37 1.67 -4.60
CA SER A 177 -5.47 2.52 -4.11
C SER A 177 -5.26 3.97 -4.56
N PRO A 178 -6.22 4.59 -5.26
CA PRO A 178 -6.12 6.01 -5.62
C PRO A 178 -6.13 6.92 -4.39
N LYS A 179 -6.76 6.48 -3.31
CA LYS A 179 -6.77 7.15 -2.01
C LYS A 179 -6.68 6.09 -0.90
N PRO A 180 -5.46 5.72 -0.47
CA PRO A 180 -5.25 4.68 0.52
C PRO A 180 -5.99 5.00 1.82
N GLU A 181 -6.80 4.05 2.28
CA GLU A 181 -7.51 4.20 3.55
C GLU A 181 -6.52 4.19 4.73
N GLN A 182 -6.84 4.92 5.79
CA GLN A 182 -5.90 5.11 6.91
C GLN A 182 -5.52 3.78 7.58
N TYR A 183 -6.43 2.81 7.67
CA TYR A 183 -6.11 1.50 8.25
C TYR A 183 -5.15 0.69 7.37
N VAL A 184 -5.18 0.85 6.03
CA VAL A 184 -4.24 0.16 5.12
C VAL A 184 -2.83 0.68 5.38
N VAL A 185 -2.68 2.00 5.46
CA VAL A 185 -1.41 2.66 5.79
C VAL A 185 -0.93 2.28 7.19
N ASN A 186 -1.82 2.22 8.18
CA ASN A 186 -1.45 1.83 9.54
C ASN A 186 -1.03 0.35 9.61
N SER A 187 -1.68 -0.54 8.86
CA SER A 187 -1.29 -1.95 8.76
C SER A 187 0.08 -2.11 8.09
N TYR A 188 0.38 -1.32 7.06
CA TYR A 188 1.72 -1.26 6.46
C TYR A 188 2.81 -0.86 7.47
N ILE A 189 2.57 0.21 8.24
CA ILE A 189 3.51 0.68 9.28
C ILE A 189 3.72 -0.38 10.35
N ARG A 190 2.64 -1.00 10.83
CA ARG A 190 2.71 -2.08 11.84
C ARG A 190 3.45 -3.31 11.31
N ALA A 191 3.25 -3.68 10.05
CA ALA A 191 3.98 -4.79 9.44
C ALA A 191 5.47 -4.49 9.32
N GLN A 192 5.84 -3.27 8.92
CA GLN A 192 7.25 -2.85 8.91
C GLN A 192 7.87 -2.86 10.31
N ALA A 193 7.12 -2.38 11.31
CA ALA A 193 7.56 -2.40 12.70
C ALA A 193 7.84 -3.84 13.18
N LYS A 194 6.90 -4.76 12.94
CA LYS A 194 7.05 -6.19 13.26
C LYS A 194 8.19 -6.87 12.51
N ALA A 195 8.46 -6.45 11.27
CA ALA A 195 9.59 -6.95 10.49
C ALA A 195 10.95 -6.47 11.03
N MET A 196 10.98 -5.31 11.67
CA MET A 196 12.17 -4.75 12.30
C MET A 196 12.40 -5.32 13.70
N ASN A 197 11.35 -5.32 14.52
CA ASN A 197 11.39 -5.86 15.87
C ASN A 197 9.99 -6.34 16.28
N PRO A 198 9.70 -7.66 16.23
CA PRO A 198 8.38 -8.20 16.55
C PRO A 198 8.01 -8.11 18.04
N ASP A 199 8.98 -7.77 18.90
CA ASP A 199 8.82 -7.78 20.35
C ASP A 199 8.54 -6.36 20.91
N ASN A 200 8.82 -5.31 20.13
CA ASN A 200 8.55 -3.91 20.51
C ASN A 200 8.01 -3.11 19.32
N ASP A 201 6.76 -3.40 18.96
CA ASP A 201 6.06 -2.80 17.81
C ASP A 201 5.98 -1.26 17.89
N LYS A 202 5.85 -0.67 19.08
CA LYS A 202 5.66 0.80 19.24
C LYS A 202 6.94 1.57 18.97
N MET A 203 8.06 1.13 19.55
CA MET A 203 9.37 1.73 19.29
C MET A 203 9.76 1.52 17.82
N ALA A 204 9.56 0.31 17.30
CA ALA A 204 9.83 0.00 15.91
C ALA A 204 8.96 0.82 14.94
N ALA A 205 7.69 1.09 15.27
CA ALA A 205 6.82 1.94 14.46
C ALA A 205 7.34 3.37 14.37
N LEU A 206 7.78 3.97 15.49
CA LEU A 206 8.39 5.31 15.47
C LEU A 206 9.69 5.31 14.64
N GLN A 207 10.53 4.28 14.81
CA GLN A 207 11.76 4.14 14.03
C GLN A 207 11.49 4.02 12.53
N VAL A 208 10.49 3.25 12.11
CA VAL A 208 10.08 3.11 10.70
C VAL A 208 9.64 4.46 10.12
N LEU A 209 8.81 5.20 10.85
CA LEU A 209 8.34 6.52 10.40
C LEU A 209 9.48 7.52 10.31
N PHE A 210 10.38 7.54 11.30
CA PHE A 210 11.56 8.39 11.31
C PHE A 210 12.53 8.06 10.17
N ASN A 211 12.80 6.77 9.92
CA ASN A 211 13.64 6.33 8.81
C ASN A 211 13.04 6.72 7.45
N THR A 212 11.71 6.62 7.31
CA THR A 212 11.00 7.04 6.10
C THR A 212 11.13 8.54 5.88
N TRP A 213 10.98 9.34 6.94
CA TRP A 213 11.18 10.79 6.87
C TRP A 213 12.63 11.15 6.51
N ASN A 214 13.61 10.49 7.12
CA ASN A 214 15.02 10.78 6.86
C ASN A 214 15.43 10.47 5.42
N LYS A 215 14.88 9.40 4.82
CA LYS A 215 15.09 9.09 3.39
C LYS A 215 14.53 10.20 2.48
N GLN A 216 13.36 10.73 2.80
CA GLN A 216 12.74 11.83 2.02
C GLN A 216 13.52 13.15 2.08
N GLN A 217 14.35 13.35 3.11
CA GLN A 217 15.23 14.51 3.19
C GLN A 217 16.53 14.31 2.40
N GLY A 218 16.92 13.06 2.12
CA GLY A 218 18.17 12.70 1.45
C GLY A 218 18.05 12.50 -0.06
N ASP A 219 16.91 12.02 -0.56
CA ASP A 219 16.70 11.80 -2.00
C ASP A 219 16.13 13.06 -2.69
N MET A 220 16.89 13.62 -3.62
CA MET A 220 16.46 14.72 -4.51
C MET A 220 15.47 14.28 -5.60
N GLU A 221 15.18 12.98 -5.71
CA GLU A 221 14.13 12.45 -6.56
C GLU A 221 12.87 12.26 -5.72
N MET A 222 11.83 13.05 -6.01
CA MET A 222 10.54 13.01 -5.32
C MET A 222 9.81 11.68 -5.57
N GLU A 223 10.23 10.58 -4.92
CA GLU A 223 9.29 9.51 -4.62
C GLU A 223 8.35 10.04 -3.54
N THR A 224 7.14 10.42 -3.96
CA THR A 224 6.07 10.79 -3.03
C THR A 224 5.91 9.70 -1.98
N SER A 225 6.03 10.08 -0.71
CA SER A 225 5.83 9.21 0.45
C SER A 225 4.62 8.29 0.26
N ILE A 226 4.83 6.98 0.30
CA ILE A 226 3.75 5.97 0.37
C ILE A 226 2.86 6.22 1.61
N ILE A 227 3.39 6.90 2.62
CA ILE A 227 2.69 7.24 3.86
C ILE A 227 2.20 8.71 3.80
N PRO A 228 0.89 8.96 3.68
CA PRO A 228 0.33 10.31 3.81
C PRO A 228 0.46 10.84 5.24
N ASP A 229 0.53 12.17 5.37
CA ASP A 229 0.59 12.90 6.65
C ASP A 229 1.70 12.41 7.60
N LEU A 230 2.87 12.10 7.06
CA LEU A 230 3.99 11.48 7.77
C LEU A 230 4.36 12.21 9.07
N ASN A 231 4.44 13.54 9.05
CA ASN A 231 4.75 14.35 10.23
C ASN A 231 3.72 14.15 11.35
N GLN A 232 2.42 14.14 11.04
CA GLN A 232 1.38 13.92 12.05
C GLN A 232 1.44 12.50 12.62
N LYS A 233 1.74 11.50 11.78
CA LYS A 233 1.90 10.11 12.22
C LYS A 233 3.12 9.94 13.13
N ILE A 234 4.22 10.64 12.84
CA ILE A 234 5.41 10.66 13.70
C ILE A 234 5.06 11.22 15.09
N ILE A 235 4.34 12.35 15.16
CA ILE A 235 3.92 12.94 16.45
C ILE A 235 3.07 11.95 17.24
N LYS A 236 2.06 11.35 16.61
CA LYS A 236 1.20 10.36 17.28
C LYS A 236 1.98 9.15 17.78
N ALA A 237 2.87 8.60 16.96
CA ALA A 237 3.71 7.46 17.36
C ALA A 237 4.65 7.82 18.52
N ALA A 238 5.20 9.04 18.53
CA ALA A 238 6.05 9.51 19.63
C ALA A 238 5.25 9.72 20.93
N GLN A 239 4.02 10.24 20.83
CA GLN A 239 3.10 10.37 21.97
C GLN A 239 2.74 9.00 22.54
N GLU A 240 2.32 8.06 21.69
CA GLU A 240 1.98 6.69 22.10
C GLU A 240 3.19 5.98 22.74
N LEU A 241 4.39 6.12 22.18
CA LEU A 241 5.60 5.53 22.76
C LEU A 241 5.90 6.13 24.14
N LYS A 242 5.75 7.44 24.31
CA LYS A 242 5.97 8.13 25.59
C LYS A 242 4.99 7.70 26.67
N GLU A 243 3.73 7.51 26.31
CA GLU A 243 2.67 7.06 27.23
C GLU A 243 2.90 5.61 27.68
N ASN A 244 3.32 4.74 26.77
CA ASN A 244 3.44 3.31 27.04
C ASN A 244 4.81 2.88 27.56
N SER A 245 5.84 3.72 27.41
CA SER A 245 7.20 3.44 27.86
C SER A 245 7.84 4.70 28.46
N PRO A 246 7.23 5.28 29.51
CA PRO A 246 7.65 6.58 30.06
C PRO A 246 9.04 6.54 30.69
N ASP A 247 9.53 5.37 31.09
CA ASP A 247 10.80 5.19 31.79
C ASP A 247 11.88 4.49 30.96
N ASP A 248 11.57 4.05 29.75
CA ASP A 248 12.56 3.39 28.88
C ASP A 248 13.56 4.44 28.32
N PRO A 249 14.86 4.36 28.66
CA PRO A 249 15.86 5.31 28.20
C PRO A 249 16.01 5.30 26.67
N LYS A 250 15.84 4.14 26.01
CA LYS A 250 15.92 4.04 24.55
C LYS A 250 14.73 4.72 23.87
N ALA A 251 13.55 4.61 24.47
CA ALA A 251 12.36 5.29 23.98
C ALA A 251 12.52 6.82 24.08
N LYS A 252 13.04 7.33 25.22
CA LYS A 252 13.32 8.75 25.42
C LYS A 252 14.33 9.28 24.41
N GLU A 253 15.44 8.56 24.20
CA GLU A 253 16.48 8.94 23.24
C GLU A 253 15.92 9.03 21.81
N LEU A 254 15.16 8.02 21.36
CA LEU A 254 14.55 8.03 20.03
C LEU A 254 13.58 9.21 19.86
N ILE A 255 12.72 9.45 20.85
CA ILE A 255 11.76 10.57 20.84
C ILE A 255 12.51 11.91 20.73
N GLU A 256 13.59 12.10 21.48
CA GLU A 256 14.39 13.32 21.42
C GLU A 256 15.03 13.53 20.04
N ILE A 257 15.61 12.48 19.45
CA ILE A 257 16.22 12.55 18.11
C ILE A 257 15.16 12.94 17.08
N VAL A 258 13.98 12.31 17.15
CA VAL A 258 12.86 12.60 16.26
C VAL A 258 12.43 14.05 16.40
N ILE A 259 12.23 14.56 17.62
CA ILE A 259 11.82 15.96 17.85
C ILE A 259 12.86 16.93 17.30
N LYS A 260 14.14 16.73 17.64
CA LYS A 260 15.23 17.62 17.24
C LYS A 260 15.41 17.67 15.72
N LYS A 261 15.16 16.57 15.00
CA LYS A 261 15.38 16.49 13.55
C LYS A 261 14.13 16.79 12.73
N VAL A 262 12.98 16.19 13.05
CA VAL A 262 11.74 16.30 12.28
C VAL A 262 11.03 17.63 12.57
N PHE A 263 11.13 18.12 13.81
CA PHE A 263 10.31 19.22 14.32
C PHE A 263 11.13 20.41 14.79
N LYS A 264 12.36 20.57 14.31
CA LYS A 264 13.27 21.67 14.69
C LYS A 264 12.62 23.05 14.60
N ASP A 265 11.78 23.26 13.57
CA ASP A 265 11.10 24.52 13.29
C ASP A 265 9.59 24.47 13.63
N GLN A 266 9.11 23.41 14.28
CA GLN A 266 7.71 23.27 14.66
C GLN A 266 7.50 23.54 16.15
N HIS A 267 6.42 24.27 16.45
CA HIS A 267 6.08 24.70 17.79
C HIS A 267 5.36 23.59 18.56
N ILE A 268 6.17 22.66 19.09
CA ILE A 268 5.72 21.46 19.81
C ILE A 268 6.17 21.51 21.26
N CYS A 269 5.28 21.18 22.19
CA CYS A 269 5.61 21.10 23.61
C CYS A 269 6.58 19.93 23.87
N GLN A 270 7.75 20.19 24.46
CA GLN A 270 8.74 19.15 24.76
C GLN A 270 8.24 18.10 25.77
N LYS A 271 7.27 18.47 26.63
CA LYS A 271 6.73 17.58 27.66
C LYS A 271 5.65 16.63 27.16
N CYS A 272 4.69 17.09 26.37
CA CYS A 272 3.57 16.24 25.91
C CYS A 272 3.50 16.04 24.40
N LEU A 273 4.42 16.67 23.64
CA LEU A 273 4.49 16.62 22.18
C LEU A 273 3.24 17.17 21.48
N PHE A 274 2.45 17.98 22.19
CA PHE A 274 1.29 18.66 21.62
C PHE A 274 1.73 19.91 20.84
N THR A 275 1.18 20.12 19.65
CA THR A 275 1.37 21.34 18.85
C THR A 275 0.60 22.49 19.50
N TYR A 276 1.27 23.59 19.85
CA TYR A 276 0.64 24.75 20.48
C TYR A 276 0.52 25.94 19.52
N ALA A 277 -0.43 26.84 19.78
CA ALA A 277 -0.75 27.94 18.89
C ALA A 277 0.19 29.14 19.06
N THR A 278 0.23 30.01 18.05
CA THR A 278 0.95 31.30 18.13
C THR A 278 0.49 32.10 19.34
N GLY A 279 1.43 32.56 20.16
CA GLY A 279 1.15 33.34 21.36
C GLY A 279 0.87 32.55 22.63
N ASP A 280 0.76 31.21 22.56
CA ASP A 280 0.61 30.39 23.76
C ASP A 280 1.87 30.47 24.62
N LYS A 281 1.68 30.75 25.93
CA LYS A 281 2.75 30.74 26.95
C LYS A 281 2.85 29.40 27.67
N PHE A 282 1.76 28.66 27.68
CA PHE A 282 1.63 27.35 28.30
C PHE A 282 0.99 26.38 27.32
N CYS A 283 1.44 25.13 27.34
CA CYS A 283 0.85 24.08 26.54
C CYS A 283 -0.57 23.80 27.03
N GLN A 284 -1.56 23.94 26.14
CA GLN A 284 -2.97 23.72 26.46
C GLN A 284 -3.27 22.29 26.94
N ALA A 285 -2.48 21.30 26.51
CA ALA A 285 -2.67 19.90 26.89
C ALA A 285 -2.08 19.52 28.26
N CYS A 286 -0.98 20.12 28.69
CA CYS A 286 -0.25 19.67 29.89
C CYS A 286 0.18 20.78 30.86
N GLY A 287 -0.12 22.04 30.55
CA GLY A 287 0.20 23.20 31.39
C GLY A 287 1.69 23.60 31.44
N GLU A 288 2.57 22.89 30.73
CA GLU A 288 4.00 23.18 30.72
C GLU A 288 4.30 24.51 30.01
N LYS A 289 5.29 25.27 30.50
CA LYS A 289 5.70 26.51 29.84
C LYS A 289 6.32 26.19 28.48
N VAL A 290 5.86 26.88 27.43
CA VAL A 290 6.34 26.70 26.05
C VAL A 290 6.99 27.98 25.52
N GLU A 291 7.82 27.85 24.50
CA GLU A 291 8.45 28.97 23.83
C GLU A 291 7.42 29.75 23.00
N VAL A 292 7.21 31.02 23.32
CA VAL A 292 6.20 31.84 22.64
C VAL A 292 6.67 32.19 21.24
N TYR A 293 5.84 31.92 20.22
CA TYR A 293 6.12 32.27 18.83
C TYR A 293 4.97 33.03 18.18
N GLY A 294 5.25 33.66 17.04
CA GLY A 294 4.24 34.37 16.26
C GLY A 294 3.68 35.61 16.96
N VAL A 295 4.42 36.19 17.90
CA VAL A 295 4.06 37.43 18.60
C VAL A 295 4.87 38.61 18.09
N CYS A 296 4.27 39.79 18.12
CA CYS A 296 4.93 41.03 17.72
C CYS A 296 6.07 41.35 18.70
N PRO A 297 7.32 41.56 18.24
CA PRO A 297 8.44 41.84 19.14
C PRO A 297 8.29 43.19 19.87
N LYS A 298 7.42 44.10 19.39
CA LYS A 298 7.19 45.41 20.01
C LYS A 298 6.09 45.40 21.06
N CYS A 299 5.00 44.66 20.84
CA CYS A 299 3.82 44.72 21.69
C CYS A 299 3.29 43.37 22.18
N ASN A 300 3.99 42.27 21.88
CA ASN A 300 3.63 40.89 22.24
C ASN A 300 2.24 40.41 21.78
N ALA A 301 1.55 41.15 20.91
CA ALA A 301 0.29 40.73 20.31
C ALA A 301 0.53 39.67 19.23
N VAL A 302 -0.38 38.71 19.09
CA VAL A 302 -0.31 37.65 18.08
C VAL A 302 -0.35 38.27 16.68
N LEU A 303 0.64 37.93 15.84
CA LEU A 303 0.77 38.46 14.49
C LEU A 303 -0.25 37.79 13.55
N LYS A 304 -1.03 38.64 12.86
CA LYS A 304 -1.98 38.23 11.82
C LYS A 304 -1.57 38.81 10.46
N GLY A 305 -0.38 38.45 10.00
CA GLY A 305 0.17 38.92 8.72
C GLY A 305 1.48 39.70 8.86
N GLN A 306 1.83 40.47 7.83
CA GLN A 306 3.12 41.16 7.73
C GLN A 306 3.26 42.34 8.71
N TYR A 307 2.14 42.96 9.06
CA TYR A 307 2.06 44.05 10.03
C TYR A 307 1.31 43.59 11.27
N CYS A 308 1.77 44.02 12.44
CA CYS A 308 1.05 43.81 13.68
C CYS A 308 -0.26 44.61 13.68
N SER A 309 -1.40 43.94 13.83
CA SER A 309 -2.73 44.56 13.88
C SER A 309 -2.93 45.49 15.08
N SER A 310 -2.12 45.36 16.13
CA SER A 310 -2.25 46.16 17.36
C SER A 310 -1.33 47.39 17.39
N CYS A 311 -0.14 47.34 16.77
CA CYS A 311 0.83 48.44 16.84
C CYS A 311 1.42 48.86 15.49
N GLY A 312 0.98 48.26 14.38
CA GLY A 312 1.46 48.58 13.02
C GLY A 312 2.90 48.14 12.73
N PHE A 313 3.59 47.49 13.67
CA PHE A 313 4.98 47.07 13.49
C PHE A 313 5.11 46.01 12.38
N ASN A 314 6.01 46.24 11.42
CA ASN A 314 6.33 45.27 10.37
C ASN A 314 7.24 44.18 10.94
N ALA A 315 6.71 42.97 11.09
CA ALA A 315 7.38 41.89 11.81
C ALA A 315 8.28 41.00 10.93
N ARG A 316 8.39 41.27 9.62
CA ARG A 316 9.25 40.48 8.72
C ARG A 316 10.61 41.17 8.53
N PRO A 317 11.76 40.52 8.78
CA PRO A 317 13.03 41.04 8.31
C PRO A 317 13.01 41.10 6.78
N PRO A 318 13.67 42.08 6.14
CA PRO A 318 13.79 42.09 4.68
C PRO A 318 14.44 40.78 4.23
N LYS A 319 13.86 40.12 3.22
CA LYS A 319 14.55 39.02 2.51
C LYS A 319 15.98 39.51 2.18
N PRO A 320 17.04 38.73 2.42
CA PRO A 320 18.35 39.08 1.88
C PRO A 320 18.17 39.31 0.38
N ALA A 321 18.60 40.48 -0.09
CA ALA A 321 18.45 40.88 -1.48
C ALA A 321 19.04 39.77 -2.36
N GLU A 322 18.21 39.16 -3.20
CA GLU A 322 18.70 38.42 -4.36
C GLU A 322 19.65 39.37 -5.08
N LYS A 323 20.95 39.04 -5.08
CA LYS A 323 21.91 39.67 -5.98
C LYS A 323 21.33 39.47 -7.38
N LYS A 324 20.75 40.54 -7.95
CA LYS A 324 20.45 40.60 -9.37
C LYS A 324 21.73 40.25 -10.10
N VAL A 325 21.79 39.05 -10.65
CA VAL A 325 22.78 38.71 -11.66
C VAL A 325 22.52 39.67 -12.81
N GLN A 326 23.36 40.69 -12.92
CA GLN A 326 23.38 41.55 -14.09
C GLN A 326 23.60 40.64 -15.31
N PRO A 327 22.76 40.70 -16.35
CA PRO A 327 23.11 40.05 -17.60
C PRO A 327 24.41 40.67 -18.09
N LYS A 328 25.47 39.85 -18.17
CA LYS A 328 26.71 40.23 -18.85
C LYS A 328 26.34 40.62 -20.28
N VAL A 329 26.38 41.92 -20.55
CA VAL A 329 26.44 42.48 -21.89
C VAL A 329 27.65 41.83 -22.56
N LYS A 330 27.42 41.01 -23.59
CA LYS A 330 28.48 40.58 -24.49
C LYS A 330 28.98 41.82 -25.25
N PRO A 331 30.30 42.11 -25.26
CA PRO A 331 30.83 43.20 -26.04
C PRO A 331 30.67 42.93 -27.54
N GLU A 332 30.38 44.00 -28.26
CA GLU A 332 30.37 44.10 -29.72
C GLU A 332 31.67 43.55 -30.33
N ALA A 333 31.54 42.59 -31.25
CA ALA A 333 32.61 42.25 -32.17
C ALA A 333 32.45 43.10 -33.44
N LYS A 334 33.52 43.87 -33.71
CA LYS A 334 33.68 44.79 -34.84
C LYS A 334 33.47 44.11 -36.18
N LYS A 335 32.89 44.89 -37.10
CA LYS A 335 32.84 44.65 -38.55
C LYS A 335 34.25 44.40 -39.11
N ALA A 336 34.35 43.39 -39.97
CA ALA A 336 35.35 43.33 -41.03
C ALA A 336 34.64 42.95 -42.33
N ASP A 337 35.06 43.63 -43.38
CA ASP A 337 34.44 43.84 -44.67
C ASP A 337 34.75 42.74 -45.69
N VAL A 338 33.93 42.71 -46.77
CA VAL A 338 34.25 42.25 -48.14
C VAL A 338 34.32 40.71 -48.32
N LYS A 339 33.60 40.04 -49.25
CA LYS A 339 33.49 40.30 -50.70
C LYS A 339 32.30 39.52 -51.30
N LYS A 340 31.51 40.19 -52.15
CA LYS A 340 30.64 39.57 -53.16
C LYS A 340 31.51 38.87 -54.21
N THR A 341 31.09 37.68 -54.64
CA THR A 341 31.24 37.23 -56.03
C THR A 341 30.00 36.41 -56.41
N ASP A 342 29.22 36.97 -57.33
CA ASP A 342 28.27 36.27 -58.17
C ASP A 342 28.97 35.14 -58.97
N ALA A 343 28.25 34.04 -59.23
CA ALA A 343 27.96 33.61 -60.62
C ALA A 343 27.34 32.20 -60.72
N LYS A 344 26.21 32.18 -61.44
CA LYS A 344 25.81 31.21 -62.49
C LYS A 344 25.39 29.77 -62.13
N LYS A 345 24.07 29.56 -62.32
CA LYS A 345 23.44 28.68 -63.34
C LYS A 345 24.21 27.43 -63.77
N GLY A 346 23.55 26.28 -63.69
CA GLY A 346 23.81 25.18 -64.63
C GLY A 346 23.11 23.86 -64.31
N LYS A 347 21.90 23.70 -64.89
CA LYS A 347 21.15 22.48 -65.20
C LYS A 347 20.56 21.65 -64.06
#